data_AF-A0A1K1P8V3-F1
#
_entry.id   AF-A0A1K1P8V3-F1
#
_cell.length_a   1.000
_cell.length_b   1.000
_cell.length_c   1.000
_cell.angle_alpha   90.00
_cell.angle_beta   90.00
_cell.angle_gamma   90.00
#
_symmetry.space_group_name_H-M   'P 1'
#
loop_
_entity.id
_entity.type
_entity.pdbx_description
1 polymer ?
#
loop_
_entity_poly.entity_id
_entity_poly.type
_entity_poly.pdbx_seq_one_letter_code
_entity_poly.pdbx_strand_id
1 'polypeptide(L)'
;MDVQHKPSVLDSMESAACSGIGCWPVEVPDFRDIMVLPESLPLPGKPKRMIRQGYLCGLFFLLLVNSSTAQKKYETEKERFQARIDAFMQPYRSGKEEALQRLLMRIEAEQSLPEDDSTYMAINAFHTRNRKTYNKLRLNSLKRYPAPPDTFPGYEQLSISQLDIDQTELDRIGTLVQQMANIRTLDVEESATVQYVLLGSVFKYLQDNYGVPLSGFMEGYSYGHLICTEKQDREHWQVTWVNRVYITRYRWNIATNVVDEVKVWVSDGEIRSAGWLSDATFRADTPQQELMRDVSACLWSLYDRKHHHTDTGCESALGFLEANRDRYATLRDQRIGKLPRLPEDWEEQYVRKEAPIIDDLFLPVERTGEGAYRLSESMSISEFGYQNILNHVQVRLSEGPVDNIQFIKSWIAGYKAYATPVEKDVWRLTVRFGSGAFSFTWNIRTDIIGEEQRWEKKAG
;
A
#
# COMPACT_ATOMS: atom_id res chain seq x y z
N MET A 1 19.56 40.30 -47.56
CA MET A 1 19.16 41.69 -47.29
C MET A 1 18.13 41.63 -46.18
N ASP A 2 18.58 42.02 -45.00
CA ASP A 2 17.75 42.34 -43.83
C ASP A 2 16.68 43.38 -44.18
N VAL A 3 15.55 43.35 -43.46
CA VAL A 3 15.15 44.44 -42.54
C VAL A 3 14.14 43.89 -41.52
N GLN A 4 14.48 44.07 -40.25
CA GLN A 4 13.64 43.94 -39.05
C GLN A 4 12.69 45.14 -38.90
N HIS A 5 11.52 44.99 -38.25
CA HIS A 5 11.16 45.81 -37.06
C HIS A 5 9.81 45.40 -36.43
N LYS A 6 9.88 45.18 -35.11
CA LYS A 6 8.84 45.21 -34.04
C LYS A 6 8.60 46.70 -33.62
N PRO A 7 7.86 47.07 -32.53
CA PRO A 7 6.70 46.52 -31.78
C PRO A 7 5.66 47.61 -31.33
N SER A 8 4.59 47.23 -30.59
CA SER A 8 3.95 47.91 -29.41
C SER A 8 2.49 47.42 -29.28
N VAL A 9 1.93 46.81 -28.22
CA VAL A 9 1.91 47.03 -26.76
C VAL A 9 1.12 48.28 -26.29
N LEU A 10 0.00 47.96 -25.63
CA LEU A 10 -0.72 48.63 -24.51
C LEU A 10 -1.91 49.58 -24.75
N ASP A 11 -2.88 49.34 -23.84
CA ASP A 11 -3.97 50.15 -23.29
C ASP A 11 -5.36 50.11 -23.96
N SER A 12 -6.49 49.97 -23.27
CA SER A 12 -6.86 49.59 -21.89
C SER A 12 -8.38 49.80 -21.77
N MET A 13 -9.11 48.92 -21.05
CA MET A 13 -10.35 49.22 -20.26
C MET A 13 -11.61 49.64 -21.04
N GLU A 14 -12.87 49.38 -20.69
CA GLU A 14 -13.63 48.77 -19.58
C GLU A 14 -15.07 48.66 -20.13
N SER A 15 -15.85 47.61 -19.86
CA SER A 15 -17.06 47.67 -18.99
C SER A 15 -18.16 46.82 -19.64
N ALA A 16 -18.39 45.59 -19.14
CA ALA A 16 -19.50 45.18 -18.28
C ALA A 16 -20.88 45.02 -18.96
N ALA A 17 -21.38 43.78 -19.00
CA ALA A 17 -22.68 43.40 -18.41
C ALA A 17 -22.94 41.88 -18.56
N CYS A 18 -22.91 41.19 -17.42
CA CYS A 18 -23.51 39.87 -17.23
C CYS A 18 -25.03 39.99 -17.02
N SER A 19 -25.82 39.09 -17.61
CA SER A 19 -27.06 38.55 -17.05
C SER A 19 -27.48 37.32 -17.88
N GLY A 20 -27.75 36.13 -17.36
CA GLY A 20 -27.69 35.59 -16.01
C GLY A 20 -27.82 34.07 -16.07
N ILE A 21 -27.78 33.43 -14.89
CA ILE A 21 -27.98 32.00 -14.61
C ILE A 21 -26.70 31.15 -14.73
N GLY A 22 -25.89 31.21 -13.65
CA GLY A 22 -25.44 30.00 -12.95
C GLY A 22 -24.28 29.19 -13.53
N CYS A 23 -23.14 29.82 -13.82
CA CYS A 23 -21.87 29.09 -13.94
C CYS A 23 -21.19 29.06 -12.56
N TRP A 24 -21.30 27.93 -11.86
CA TRP A 24 -20.39 27.63 -10.75
C TRP A 24 -19.04 27.23 -11.35
N PRO A 25 -17.91 27.83 -10.94
CA PRO A 25 -16.62 27.24 -11.22
C PRO A 25 -16.52 25.98 -10.36
N VAL A 26 -16.43 24.81 -11.00
CA VAL A 26 -15.94 23.60 -10.33
C VAL A 26 -14.45 23.82 -10.13
N GLU A 27 -14.09 24.40 -8.99
CA GLU A 27 -12.73 24.35 -8.49
C GLU A 27 -12.38 22.88 -8.27
N VAL A 28 -11.58 22.32 -9.17
CA VAL A 28 -10.92 21.03 -8.98
C VAL A 28 -10.00 21.20 -7.77
N PRO A 29 -10.13 20.35 -6.71
CA PRO A 29 -9.27 20.46 -5.55
C PRO A 29 -7.80 20.36 -5.95
N ASP A 30 -6.98 21.27 -5.44
CA ASP A 30 -5.54 21.27 -5.64
C ASP A 30 -4.94 20.03 -4.96
N PHE A 31 -4.50 19.06 -5.75
CA PHE A 31 -3.90 17.80 -5.28
C PHE A 31 -2.56 17.97 -4.53
N ARG A 32 -2.10 19.20 -4.32
CA ARG A 32 -0.84 19.55 -3.62
C ARG A 32 -0.83 19.15 -2.14
N ASP A 33 -1.98 19.05 -1.49
CA ASP A 33 -2.05 18.87 -0.02
C ASP A 33 -2.26 17.42 0.45
N ILE A 34 -2.61 16.49 -0.45
CA ILE A 34 -3.20 15.19 -0.05
C ILE A 34 -2.16 14.08 0.13
N MET A 35 -0.92 14.27 -0.33
CA MET A 35 0.18 13.33 -0.06
C MET A 35 1.49 14.07 0.18
N VAL A 36 1.61 14.60 1.40
CA VAL A 36 2.91 14.93 1.98
C VAL A 36 3.67 13.60 2.15
N LEU A 37 4.42 13.19 1.13
CA LEU A 37 5.73 12.60 1.40
C LEU A 37 6.44 13.63 2.27
N PRO A 38 7.02 13.25 3.43
CA PRO A 38 7.67 14.24 4.29
C PRO A 38 8.71 15.00 3.45
N GLU A 39 8.43 16.27 3.14
CA GLU A 39 9.34 17.19 2.43
C GLU A 39 10.63 17.47 3.23
N SER A 40 10.83 16.77 4.33
CA SER A 40 12.04 16.84 5.15
C SER A 40 12.38 15.49 5.76
N LEU A 41 12.94 14.59 4.95
CA LEU A 41 14.09 13.84 5.46
C LEU A 41 15.32 14.70 5.17
N PRO A 42 15.84 15.49 6.14
CA PRO A 42 17.14 16.08 5.95
C PRO A 42 18.12 14.92 5.80
N LEU A 43 18.75 14.79 4.64
CA LEU A 43 19.88 13.91 4.41
C LEU A 43 21.17 14.70 4.57
N PRO A 44 21.69 14.95 5.80
CA PRO A 44 23.07 15.30 5.94
C PRO A 44 23.90 14.01 5.94
N GLY A 45 24.67 13.84 4.87
CA GLY A 45 26.01 13.28 4.91
C GLY A 45 26.19 11.78 5.14
N LYS A 46 26.89 11.20 4.16
CA LYS A 46 27.66 9.93 4.12
C LYS A 46 26.94 8.70 3.54
N PRO A 47 27.61 7.95 2.64
CA PRO A 47 27.04 6.84 1.85
C PRO A 47 26.63 5.59 2.65
N LYS A 48 26.90 5.52 3.96
CA LYS A 48 26.43 4.42 4.82
C LYS A 48 24.96 4.58 5.27
N ARG A 49 24.32 5.74 5.04
CA ARG A 49 22.92 6.00 5.46
C ARG A 49 21.87 5.57 4.42
N MET A 50 22.18 5.57 3.13
CA MET A 50 21.24 5.16 2.06
C MET A 50 20.86 3.68 2.16
N ILE A 51 21.87 2.82 2.34
CA ILE A 51 21.70 1.38 2.52
C ILE A 51 20.67 1.07 3.62
N ARG A 52 20.67 1.80 4.74
CA ARG A 52 19.75 1.55 5.86
C ARG A 52 18.30 1.95 5.56
N GLN A 53 18.10 2.97 4.72
CA GLN A 53 16.79 3.50 4.40
C GLN A 53 16.05 2.63 3.38
N GLY A 54 16.74 2.06 2.38
CA GLY A 54 16.10 1.17 1.40
C GLY A 54 15.57 -0.14 2.01
N TYR A 55 16.27 -0.76 2.96
CA TYR A 55 15.72 -1.95 3.67
C TYR A 55 14.49 -1.62 4.51
N LEU A 56 14.52 -0.54 5.27
CA LEU A 56 13.39 -0.14 6.11
C LEU A 56 12.20 0.29 5.25
N CYS A 57 12.43 0.99 4.13
CA CYS A 57 11.39 1.31 3.15
C CYS A 57 10.83 0.06 2.46
N GLY A 58 11.66 -0.92 2.08
CA GLY A 58 11.18 -2.16 1.47
C GLY A 58 10.38 -3.05 2.39
N LEU A 59 10.84 -3.15 3.64
CA LEU A 59 10.09 -3.78 4.71
C LEU A 59 8.81 -2.97 5.05
N PHE A 60 8.81 -1.66 4.88
CA PHE A 60 7.67 -0.77 5.13
C PHE A 60 6.57 -0.91 4.07
N PHE A 61 6.90 -0.93 2.79
CA PHE A 61 5.88 -0.95 1.75
C PHE A 61 5.28 -2.33 1.47
N LEU A 62 5.96 -3.42 1.88
CA LEU A 62 5.42 -4.79 1.90
C LEU A 62 4.09 -4.94 2.67
N LEU A 63 3.74 -3.96 3.49
CA LEU A 63 2.80 -4.10 4.60
C LEU A 63 1.36 -3.71 4.24
N LEU A 64 1.04 -3.63 2.94
CA LEU A 64 -0.29 -3.28 2.45
C LEU A 64 -1.33 -4.42 2.46
N VAL A 65 -1.02 -5.63 2.95
CA VAL A 65 -2.01 -6.72 3.00
C VAL A 65 -1.87 -7.63 4.25
N ASN A 66 -3.04 -7.88 4.86
CA ASN A 66 -3.42 -8.90 5.86
C ASN A 66 -3.19 -8.65 7.35
N SER A 67 -4.30 -8.73 8.09
CA SER A 67 -4.36 -9.33 9.42
C SER A 67 -5.76 -9.86 9.70
N SER A 68 -5.88 -10.97 10.45
CA SER A 68 -7.13 -11.31 11.14
C SER A 68 -6.86 -12.32 12.25
N THR A 69 -7.21 -12.02 13.50
CA THR A 69 -7.17 -13.00 14.60
C THR A 69 -8.55 -13.22 15.23
N ALA A 70 -9.07 -14.43 14.95
CA ALA A 70 -9.97 -15.32 15.74
C ALA A 70 -11.48 -15.47 15.39
N GLN A 71 -11.81 -16.68 14.88
CA GLN A 71 -13.03 -17.53 14.87
C GLN A 71 -14.40 -16.96 14.39
N LYS A 72 -15.20 -17.63 13.53
CA LYS A 72 -15.55 -19.09 13.54
C LYS A 72 -15.98 -19.71 12.19
N LYS A 73 -15.75 -19.06 11.03
CA LYS A 73 -15.96 -19.71 9.73
C LYS A 73 -14.89 -19.23 8.73
N TYR A 74 -13.90 -20.08 8.50
CA TYR A 74 -12.95 -19.87 7.42
C TYR A 74 -13.54 -20.51 6.17
N GLU A 75 -13.77 -19.70 5.14
CA GLU A 75 -14.45 -20.13 3.92
C GLU A 75 -13.43 -20.71 2.92
N THR A 76 -12.17 -20.26 3.00
CA THR A 76 -11.10 -20.69 2.08
C THR A 76 -9.91 -21.37 2.78
N GLU A 77 -9.11 -22.10 2.00
CA GLU A 77 -7.85 -22.66 2.47
C GLU A 77 -6.83 -21.57 2.85
N LYS A 78 -6.81 -20.44 2.12
CA LYS A 78 -5.96 -19.29 2.45
C LYS A 78 -6.28 -18.75 3.84
N GLU A 79 -7.57 -18.50 4.13
CA GLU A 79 -8.00 -17.98 5.44
C GLU A 79 -7.70 -18.93 6.59
N ARG A 80 -7.92 -20.25 6.41
CA ARG A 80 -7.54 -21.25 7.43
C ARG A 80 -6.05 -21.24 7.72
N PHE A 81 -5.24 -21.07 6.68
CA PHE A 81 -3.79 -21.06 6.84
C PHE A 81 -3.28 -19.75 7.45
N GLN A 82 -3.86 -18.60 7.06
CA GLN A 82 -3.62 -17.31 7.71
C GLN A 82 -3.90 -17.38 9.21
N ALA A 83 -5.06 -17.91 9.61
CA ALA A 83 -5.39 -18.09 11.02
C ALA A 83 -4.39 -18.98 11.78
N ARG A 84 -3.82 -19.97 11.11
CA ARG A 84 -2.77 -20.82 11.69
C ARG A 84 -1.45 -20.07 11.85
N ILE A 85 -1.08 -19.23 10.88
CA ILE A 85 0.06 -18.31 11.00
C ILE A 85 -0.16 -17.36 12.17
N ASP A 86 -1.35 -16.75 12.24
CA ASP A 86 -1.73 -15.83 13.31
C ASP A 86 -1.67 -16.46 14.69
N ALA A 87 -2.17 -17.69 14.84
CA ALA A 87 -2.07 -18.44 16.09
C ALA A 87 -0.61 -18.75 16.47
N PHE A 88 0.24 -19.07 15.49
CA PHE A 88 1.68 -19.29 15.72
C PHE A 88 2.40 -17.99 16.10
N MET A 89 2.00 -16.86 15.50
CA MET A 89 2.62 -15.56 15.71
C MET A 89 2.12 -14.82 16.96
N GLN A 90 0.97 -15.23 17.52
CA GLN A 90 0.35 -14.61 18.69
C GLN A 90 1.34 -14.38 19.86
N PRO A 91 2.22 -15.33 20.24
CA PRO A 91 3.14 -15.10 21.34
C PRO A 91 4.08 -13.93 21.07
N TYR A 92 4.49 -13.70 19.83
CA TYR A 92 5.37 -12.58 19.45
C TYR A 92 4.64 -11.23 19.42
N ARG A 93 3.30 -11.21 19.56
CA ARG A 93 2.50 -9.99 19.71
C ARG A 93 2.37 -9.53 21.16
N SER A 94 2.36 -10.42 22.15
CA SER A 94 2.08 -10.03 23.56
C SER A 94 2.97 -10.67 24.63
N GLY A 95 3.62 -11.81 24.38
CA GLY A 95 4.43 -12.54 25.38
C GLY A 95 5.91 -12.70 25.05
N LYS A 96 6.29 -12.56 23.77
CA LYS A 96 7.65 -12.70 23.22
C LYS A 96 8.01 -11.53 22.30
N GLU A 97 7.38 -10.38 22.52
CA GLU A 97 7.53 -9.19 21.67
C GLU A 97 8.98 -8.70 21.60
N GLU A 98 9.70 -8.70 22.72
CA GLU A 98 11.11 -8.32 22.78
C GLU A 98 12.02 -9.26 21.98
N ALA A 99 11.69 -10.56 21.92
CA ALA A 99 12.48 -11.52 21.16
C ALA A 99 12.41 -11.22 19.66
N LEU A 100 11.20 -10.93 19.15
CA LEU A 100 11.01 -10.51 17.77
C LEU A 100 11.65 -9.14 17.50
N GLN A 101 11.55 -8.20 18.44
CA GLN A 101 12.23 -6.90 18.34
C GLN A 101 13.75 -7.06 18.20
N ARG A 102 14.38 -7.88 19.06
CA ARG A 102 15.82 -8.15 19.03
C ARG A 102 16.24 -8.80 17.71
N LEU A 103 15.47 -9.76 17.22
CA LEU A 103 15.70 -10.38 15.93
C LEU A 103 15.73 -9.34 14.80
N LEU A 104 14.71 -8.48 14.73
CA LEU A 104 14.61 -7.45 13.68
C LEU A 104 15.74 -6.42 13.77
N MET A 105 16.09 -5.98 14.98
CA MET A 105 17.25 -5.09 15.19
C MET A 105 18.56 -5.75 14.74
N ARG A 106 18.72 -7.06 15.00
CA ARG A 106 19.91 -7.82 14.57
C ARG A 106 19.98 -7.93 13.05
N ILE A 107 18.87 -8.27 12.38
CA ILE A 107 18.80 -8.33 10.92
C ILE A 107 19.13 -6.96 10.31
N GLU A 108 18.59 -5.87 10.88
CA GLU A 108 18.88 -4.51 10.41
C GLU A 108 20.37 -4.17 10.55
N ALA A 109 20.98 -4.52 11.70
CA ALA A 109 22.37 -4.20 12.00
C ALA A 109 23.38 -5.04 11.21
N GLU A 110 23.13 -6.35 11.10
CA GLU A 110 24.04 -7.31 10.47
C GLU A 110 23.80 -7.46 8.96
N GLN A 111 22.64 -7.04 8.47
CA GLN A 111 22.20 -7.23 7.08
C GLN A 111 22.32 -8.68 6.61
N SER A 112 21.96 -9.60 7.50
CA SER A 112 21.96 -11.03 7.24
C SER A 112 20.91 -11.72 8.12
N LEU A 113 20.55 -12.96 7.76
CA LEU A 113 19.66 -13.78 8.56
C LEU A 113 20.46 -14.42 9.71
N PRO A 114 20.06 -14.20 10.97
CA PRO A 114 20.74 -14.81 12.10
C PRO A 114 20.26 -16.26 12.27
N GLU A 115 20.89 -17.19 11.55
CA GLU A 115 20.56 -18.62 11.56
C GLU A 115 20.67 -19.27 12.95
N ASP A 116 21.44 -18.65 13.86
CA ASP A 116 21.60 -19.05 15.26
C ASP A 116 20.53 -18.48 16.20
N ASP A 117 19.71 -17.51 15.74
CA ASP A 117 18.68 -16.90 16.57
C ASP A 117 17.46 -17.82 16.73
N SER A 118 17.13 -18.15 17.97
CA SER A 118 16.01 -19.06 18.29
C SER A 118 14.65 -18.60 17.76
N THR A 119 14.40 -17.29 17.63
CA THR A 119 13.17 -16.75 17.07
C THR A 119 13.13 -16.97 15.56
N TYR A 120 14.23 -16.68 14.87
CA TYR A 120 14.36 -16.94 13.44
C TYR A 120 14.20 -18.43 13.14
N MET A 121 14.91 -19.30 13.87
CA MET A 121 14.82 -20.75 13.74
C MET A 121 13.38 -21.25 13.91
N ALA A 122 12.63 -20.73 14.89
CA ALA A 122 11.23 -21.11 15.10
C ALA A 122 10.32 -20.71 13.93
N ILE A 123 10.48 -19.48 13.41
CA ILE A 123 9.73 -18.98 12.25
C ILE A 123 10.05 -19.82 11.01
N ASN A 124 11.34 -20.06 10.75
CA ASN A 124 11.79 -20.87 9.62
C ASN A 124 11.32 -22.33 9.73
N ALA A 125 11.33 -22.92 10.94
CA ALA A 125 10.80 -24.25 11.17
C ALA A 125 9.29 -24.34 10.90
N PHE A 126 8.51 -23.32 11.28
CA PHE A 126 7.11 -23.25 10.93
C PHE A 126 6.92 -23.19 9.41
N HIS A 127 7.66 -22.33 8.71
CA HIS A 127 7.59 -22.25 7.24
C HIS A 127 7.94 -23.60 6.60
N THR A 128 9.08 -24.19 6.98
CA THR A 128 9.57 -25.47 6.44
C THR A 128 8.56 -26.60 6.64
N ARG A 129 7.97 -26.70 7.85
CA ARG A 129 6.93 -27.70 8.15
C ARG A 129 5.68 -27.54 7.27
N ASN A 130 5.39 -26.33 6.81
CA ASN A 130 4.19 -26.00 6.04
C ASN A 130 4.48 -25.68 4.56
N ARG A 131 5.70 -25.93 4.07
CA ARG A 131 6.15 -25.58 2.70
C ARG A 131 5.19 -26.04 1.60
N LYS A 132 4.59 -27.23 1.74
CA LYS A 132 3.60 -27.74 0.77
C LYS A 132 2.36 -26.84 0.68
N THR A 133 1.87 -26.32 1.80
CA THR A 133 0.71 -25.44 1.84
C THR A 133 1.06 -24.06 1.27
N TYR A 134 2.21 -23.49 1.65
CA TYR A 134 2.71 -22.24 1.04
C TYR A 134 2.79 -22.35 -0.48
N ASN A 135 3.50 -23.37 -0.99
CA ASN A 135 3.67 -23.57 -2.43
C ASN A 135 2.32 -23.74 -3.15
N LYS A 136 1.38 -24.48 -2.56
CA LYS A 136 0.05 -24.68 -3.13
C LYS A 136 -0.72 -23.36 -3.24
N LEU A 137 -0.74 -22.54 -2.18
CA LEU A 137 -1.43 -21.26 -2.17
C LEU A 137 -0.81 -20.26 -3.16
N ARG A 138 0.53 -20.14 -3.16
CA ARG A 138 1.28 -19.27 -4.08
C ARG A 138 1.06 -19.67 -5.54
N LEU A 139 1.16 -20.96 -5.83
CA LEU A 139 0.92 -21.50 -7.18
C LEU A 139 -0.52 -21.26 -7.64
N ASN A 140 -1.50 -21.45 -6.75
CA ASN A 140 -2.90 -21.15 -7.05
C ASN A 140 -3.12 -19.67 -7.30
N SER A 141 -2.37 -18.78 -6.62
CA SER A 141 -2.42 -17.35 -6.91
C SER A 141 -1.88 -17.02 -8.29
N LEU A 142 -0.64 -17.44 -8.58
CA LEU A 142 0.05 -17.16 -9.84
C LEU A 142 -0.78 -17.56 -11.06
N LYS A 143 -1.37 -18.76 -11.03
CA LYS A 143 -2.19 -19.30 -12.13
C LYS A 143 -3.46 -18.50 -12.47
N ARG A 144 -3.87 -17.53 -11.65
CA ARG A 144 -5.03 -16.67 -11.94
C ARG A 144 -4.68 -15.51 -12.87
N TYR A 145 -3.41 -15.15 -12.96
CA TYR A 145 -2.94 -14.00 -13.72
C TYR A 145 -2.57 -14.36 -15.16
N PRO A 146 -2.79 -13.46 -16.12
CA PRO A 146 -2.38 -13.67 -17.51
C PRO A 146 -0.86 -13.62 -17.67
N ALA A 147 -0.37 -14.09 -18.81
CA ALA A 147 1.03 -13.92 -19.21
C ALA A 147 1.31 -12.44 -19.55
N PRO A 148 2.54 -11.95 -19.33
CA PRO A 148 2.91 -10.59 -19.68
C PRO A 148 2.93 -10.41 -21.21
N PRO A 149 2.72 -9.19 -21.73
CA PRO A 149 2.97 -8.90 -23.13
C PRO A 149 4.48 -9.02 -23.44
N ASP A 150 4.79 -9.30 -24.70
CA ASP A 150 6.18 -9.39 -25.18
C ASP A 150 6.90 -8.04 -25.11
N THR A 151 6.15 -6.95 -25.30
CA THR A 151 6.68 -5.58 -25.32
C THR A 151 5.85 -4.65 -24.44
N PHE A 152 6.51 -3.60 -23.95
CA PHE A 152 5.90 -2.53 -23.17
C PHE A 152 5.98 -1.22 -23.96
N PRO A 153 5.03 -0.96 -24.88
CA PRO A 153 5.08 0.22 -25.73
C PRO A 153 5.10 1.52 -24.90
N GLY A 154 6.08 2.36 -25.24
CA GLY A 154 6.53 3.56 -24.53
C GLY A 154 6.82 3.42 -23.04
N TYR A 155 7.43 2.29 -22.70
CA TYR A 155 8.29 2.25 -21.54
C TYR A 155 9.71 2.04 -22.00
N GLU A 156 10.63 2.85 -21.48
CA GLU A 156 12.05 2.63 -21.66
C GLU A 156 12.56 1.67 -20.57
N GLN A 157 13.35 0.68 -20.97
CA GLN A 157 13.99 -0.21 -20.00
C GLN A 157 15.18 0.52 -19.37
N LEU A 158 15.23 0.54 -18.04
CA LEU A 158 16.34 1.10 -17.29
C LEU A 158 17.27 0.01 -16.77
N SER A 159 18.56 0.31 -16.77
CA SER A 159 19.50 -0.38 -15.88
C SER A 159 19.25 0.09 -14.45
N ILE A 160 19.31 -0.83 -13.48
CA ILE A 160 19.20 -0.48 -12.04
C ILE A 160 20.26 0.55 -11.65
N SER A 161 21.44 0.55 -12.29
CA SER A 161 22.50 1.53 -12.05
C SER A 161 22.13 2.98 -12.40
N GLN A 162 21.03 3.20 -13.11
CA GLN A 162 20.50 4.55 -13.42
C GLN A 162 19.55 5.06 -12.33
N LEU A 163 19.12 4.19 -11.42
CA LEU A 163 18.27 4.54 -10.30
C LEU A 163 19.12 4.87 -9.08
N ASP A 164 18.58 5.68 -8.17
CA ASP A 164 19.18 5.98 -6.87
C ASP A 164 19.00 4.79 -5.89
N ILE A 165 19.49 3.63 -6.30
CA ILE A 165 19.57 2.38 -5.54
C ILE A 165 20.62 1.48 -6.20
N ASP A 166 21.48 0.85 -5.40
CA ASP A 166 22.47 -0.08 -5.93
C ASP A 166 21.90 -1.52 -6.08
N GLN A 167 22.42 -2.26 -7.06
CA GLN A 167 21.96 -3.64 -7.33
C GLN A 167 22.16 -4.58 -6.12
N THR A 168 23.22 -4.39 -5.35
CA THR A 168 23.52 -5.25 -4.19
C THR A 168 22.47 -5.05 -3.10
N GLU A 169 22.04 -3.81 -2.88
CA GLU A 169 20.96 -3.47 -1.97
C GLU A 169 19.63 -4.08 -2.44
N LEU A 170 19.32 -3.96 -3.73
CA LEU A 170 18.11 -4.55 -4.31
C LEU A 170 18.09 -6.08 -4.18
N ASP A 171 19.20 -6.76 -4.47
CA ASP A 171 19.34 -8.21 -4.34
C ASP A 171 19.20 -8.68 -2.89
N ARG A 172 19.76 -7.91 -1.95
CA ARG A 172 19.63 -8.19 -0.51
C ARG A 172 18.19 -7.98 -0.04
N ILE A 173 17.47 -6.98 -0.53
CA ILE A 173 16.03 -6.83 -0.26
C ILE A 173 15.26 -8.03 -0.85
N GLY A 174 15.52 -8.38 -2.11
CA GLY A 174 14.92 -9.52 -2.78
C GLY A 174 15.17 -10.85 -2.06
N THR A 175 16.25 -10.94 -1.26
CA THR A 175 16.58 -12.13 -0.47
C THR A 175 16.14 -12.01 0.99
N LEU A 176 16.80 -11.16 1.78
CA LEU A 176 16.66 -11.10 3.24
C LEU A 176 15.28 -10.65 3.69
N VAL A 177 14.79 -9.56 3.10
CA VAL A 177 13.47 -9.00 3.43
C VAL A 177 12.38 -9.98 3.04
N GLN A 178 12.47 -10.55 1.84
CA GLN A 178 11.52 -11.55 1.39
C GLN A 178 11.55 -12.84 2.21
N GLN A 179 12.73 -13.30 2.64
CA GLN A 179 12.83 -14.49 3.49
C GLN A 179 12.21 -14.27 4.87
N MET A 180 12.28 -13.04 5.41
CA MET A 180 11.53 -12.68 6.62
C MET A 180 10.02 -12.56 6.35
N ALA A 181 9.64 -11.98 5.22
CA ALA A 181 8.25 -11.84 4.78
C ALA A 181 7.58 -13.20 4.46
N ASN A 182 8.38 -14.23 4.20
CA ASN A 182 7.96 -15.56 3.78
C ASN A 182 6.89 -16.20 4.68
N ILE A 183 6.88 -15.89 5.99
CA ILE A 183 5.86 -16.38 6.92
C ILE A 183 4.45 -15.86 6.58
N ARG A 184 4.35 -14.66 5.98
CA ARG A 184 3.08 -14.00 5.63
C ARG A 184 2.79 -13.96 4.12
N THR A 185 3.77 -14.16 3.23
CA THR A 185 3.55 -14.16 1.78
C THR A 185 2.88 -15.45 1.30
N LEU A 186 1.61 -15.40 0.93
CA LEU A 186 0.76 -16.50 0.49
C LEU A 186 0.30 -16.35 -0.97
N ASP A 187 0.33 -15.14 -1.52
CA ASP A 187 -0.03 -14.85 -2.91
C ASP A 187 1.00 -13.96 -3.63
N VAL A 188 0.72 -13.61 -4.88
CA VAL A 188 1.68 -12.88 -5.73
C VAL A 188 1.66 -11.39 -5.39
N GLU A 189 0.51 -10.87 -4.98
CA GLU A 189 0.33 -9.48 -4.56
C GLU A 189 1.23 -9.17 -3.35
N GLU A 190 1.36 -10.14 -2.44
CA GLU A 190 2.21 -10.09 -1.24
C GLU A 190 3.72 -10.24 -1.53
N SER A 191 4.13 -10.40 -2.80
CA SER A 191 5.55 -10.46 -3.22
C SER A 191 6.10 -9.10 -3.71
N ALA A 192 5.29 -8.04 -3.67
CA ALA A 192 5.57 -6.71 -4.24
C ALA A 192 6.68 -5.88 -3.56
N THR A 193 7.50 -6.44 -2.65
CA THR A 193 8.57 -5.69 -1.93
C THR A 193 9.40 -4.83 -2.86
N VAL A 194 9.88 -5.45 -3.94
CA VAL A 194 10.80 -4.84 -4.90
C VAL A 194 10.12 -3.70 -5.65
N GLN A 195 8.85 -3.87 -6.06
CA GLN A 195 8.06 -2.82 -6.68
C GLN A 195 8.08 -1.56 -5.83
N TYR A 196 7.83 -1.70 -4.53
CA TYR A 196 7.69 -0.56 -3.66
C TYR A 196 9.02 0.09 -3.23
N VAL A 197 10.08 -0.70 -3.06
CA VAL A 197 11.43 -0.14 -2.81
C VAL A 197 11.85 0.78 -3.94
N LEU A 198 11.56 0.37 -5.17
CA LEU A 198 11.94 1.10 -6.36
C LEU A 198 11.11 2.38 -6.56
N LEU A 199 9.98 2.53 -5.87
CA LEU A 199 9.05 3.65 -6.09
C LEU A 199 9.74 5.01 -5.95
N GLY A 200 10.50 5.21 -4.87
CA GLY A 200 11.21 6.46 -4.61
C GLY A 200 12.32 6.75 -5.63
N SER A 201 13.13 5.74 -5.96
CA SER A 201 14.22 5.87 -6.93
C SER A 201 13.70 6.10 -8.35
N VAL A 202 12.55 5.48 -8.72
CA VAL A 202 11.88 5.73 -9.99
C VAL A 202 11.27 7.12 -10.05
N PHE A 203 10.59 7.58 -8.98
CA PHE A 203 10.09 8.94 -8.91
C PHE A 203 11.21 9.96 -9.11
N LYS A 204 12.32 9.78 -8.39
CA LYS A 204 13.50 10.63 -8.52
C LYS A 204 14.05 10.64 -9.95
N TYR A 205 14.16 9.47 -10.58
CA TYR A 205 14.61 9.37 -11.98
C TYR A 205 13.68 10.14 -12.94
N LEU A 206 12.36 9.96 -12.81
CA LEU A 206 11.37 10.64 -13.65
C LEU A 206 11.34 12.15 -13.41
N GLN A 207 11.52 12.59 -12.16
CA GLN A 207 11.65 13.99 -11.82
C GLN A 207 12.91 14.61 -12.45
N ASP A 208 14.07 13.96 -12.28
CA ASP A 208 15.36 14.50 -12.71
C ASP A 208 15.53 14.48 -14.25
N ASN A 209 15.00 13.48 -14.95
CA ASN A 209 15.20 13.29 -16.40
C ASN A 209 14.03 13.79 -17.25
N TYR A 210 12.80 13.75 -16.74
CA TYR A 210 11.58 14.10 -17.48
C TYR A 210 10.81 15.28 -16.87
N GLY A 211 11.28 15.83 -15.74
CA GLY A 211 10.60 16.94 -15.07
C GLY A 211 9.22 16.59 -14.54
N VAL A 212 8.94 15.30 -14.30
CA VAL A 212 7.62 14.83 -13.83
C VAL A 212 7.40 15.36 -12.40
N PRO A 213 6.38 16.19 -12.16
CA PRO A 213 6.06 16.63 -10.81
C PRO A 213 5.48 15.48 -9.99
N LEU A 214 5.57 15.58 -8.67
CA LEU A 214 4.99 14.58 -7.75
C LEU A 214 3.50 14.33 -8.07
N SER A 215 2.74 15.39 -8.36
CA SER A 215 1.32 15.26 -8.71
C SER A 215 1.09 14.39 -9.95
N GLY A 216 1.89 14.56 -11.00
CA GLY A 216 1.82 13.76 -12.22
C GLY A 216 2.25 12.30 -11.99
N PHE A 217 3.28 12.09 -11.17
CA PHE A 217 3.70 10.75 -10.75
C PHE A 217 2.58 10.05 -9.96
N MET A 218 2.00 10.71 -8.95
CA MET A 218 0.97 10.12 -8.11
C MET A 218 -0.33 9.87 -8.87
N GLU A 219 -0.68 10.74 -9.82
CA GLU A 219 -1.83 10.52 -10.70
C GLU A 219 -1.60 9.31 -11.63
N GLY A 220 -0.43 9.20 -12.27
CA GLY A 220 -0.11 8.01 -13.04
C GLY A 220 -0.16 6.73 -12.19
N TYR A 221 0.35 6.83 -10.96
CA TYR A 221 0.40 5.71 -10.04
C TYR A 221 -1.01 5.30 -9.58
N SER A 222 -1.95 6.24 -9.44
CA SER A 222 -3.32 6.01 -8.96
C SER A 222 -4.21 5.25 -9.95
N TYR A 223 -3.83 5.13 -11.22
CA TYR A 223 -4.51 4.27 -12.21
C TYR A 223 -4.34 2.76 -11.95
N GLY A 224 -3.77 2.38 -10.81
CA GLY A 224 -3.72 1.01 -10.33
C GLY A 224 -2.60 0.18 -10.96
N HIS A 225 -2.50 -1.06 -10.50
CA HIS A 225 -1.52 -2.03 -10.97
C HIS A 225 -2.21 -3.21 -11.64
N LEU A 226 -1.67 -3.63 -12.77
CA LEU A 226 -1.94 -4.94 -13.35
C LEU A 226 -0.77 -5.87 -13.03
N ILE A 227 -1.08 -7.14 -12.82
CA ILE A 227 -0.07 -8.17 -12.54
C ILE A 227 -0.17 -9.21 -13.66
N CYS A 228 0.97 -9.58 -14.21
CA CYS A 228 1.10 -10.69 -15.13
C CYS A 228 2.09 -11.69 -14.56
N THR A 229 1.89 -12.98 -14.82
CA THR A 229 2.78 -14.03 -14.34
C THR A 229 3.09 -15.05 -15.41
N GLU A 230 4.29 -15.59 -15.37
CA GLU A 230 4.75 -16.59 -16.32
C GLU A 230 5.63 -17.62 -15.61
N LYS A 231 5.38 -18.90 -15.84
CA LYS A 231 6.19 -19.97 -15.25
C LYS A 231 7.54 -20.05 -15.97
N GLN A 232 8.64 -19.94 -15.22
CA GLN A 232 10.00 -20.09 -15.74
C GLN A 232 10.51 -21.52 -15.56
N ASP A 233 10.41 -22.05 -14.34
CA ASP A 233 10.78 -23.44 -14.03
C ASP A 233 9.89 -24.06 -12.93
N ARG A 234 10.38 -25.11 -12.25
CA ARG A 234 9.62 -25.81 -11.19
C ARG A 234 9.34 -24.91 -9.99
N GLU A 235 10.29 -24.07 -9.59
CA GLU A 235 10.22 -23.27 -8.37
C GLU A 235 10.18 -21.76 -8.66
N HIS A 236 10.52 -21.34 -9.88
CA HIS A 236 10.55 -19.94 -10.27
C HIS A 236 9.41 -19.54 -11.20
N TRP A 237 8.85 -18.37 -10.90
CA TRP A 237 7.86 -17.67 -11.70
C TRP A 237 8.33 -16.25 -11.95
N GLN A 238 8.16 -15.77 -13.17
CA GLN A 238 8.30 -14.37 -13.50
C GLN A 238 7.01 -13.65 -13.09
N VAL A 239 7.15 -12.55 -12.37
CA VAL A 239 6.06 -11.66 -11.99
C VAL A 239 6.34 -10.31 -12.62
N THR A 240 5.35 -9.76 -13.32
CA THR A 240 5.42 -8.42 -13.93
C THR A 240 4.31 -7.56 -13.33
N TRP A 241 4.70 -6.49 -12.66
CA TRP A 241 3.81 -5.44 -12.18
C TRP A 241 3.81 -4.30 -13.19
N VAL A 242 2.65 -3.99 -13.74
CA VAL A 242 2.48 -2.92 -14.73
C VAL A 242 1.68 -1.80 -14.10
N ASN A 243 2.23 -0.60 -14.10
CA ASN A 243 1.57 0.64 -13.71
C ASN A 243 1.82 1.70 -14.80
N ARG A 244 0.99 2.74 -14.88
CA ARG A 244 1.12 3.80 -15.90
C ARG A 244 2.40 4.62 -15.77
N VAL A 245 3.09 4.55 -14.63
CA VAL A 245 4.36 5.25 -14.37
C VAL A 245 5.57 4.36 -14.64
N TYR A 246 5.55 3.12 -14.16
CA TYR A 246 6.66 2.20 -14.31
C TYR A 246 6.20 0.74 -14.19
N ILE A 247 7.05 -0.14 -14.69
CA ILE A 247 6.88 -1.58 -14.72
C ILE A 247 8.04 -2.20 -13.96
N THR A 248 7.76 -3.16 -13.08
CA THR A 248 8.80 -4.05 -12.55
C THR A 248 8.54 -5.47 -13.00
N ARG A 249 9.61 -6.14 -13.40
CA ARG A 249 9.61 -7.58 -13.68
C ARG A 249 10.68 -8.22 -12.83
N TYR A 250 10.34 -9.31 -12.17
CA TYR A 250 11.30 -10.05 -11.36
C TYR A 250 10.97 -11.53 -11.39
N ARG A 251 11.95 -12.36 -11.04
CA ARG A 251 11.77 -13.79 -10.84
C ARG A 251 11.56 -14.06 -9.35
N TRP A 252 10.55 -14.87 -9.05
CA TRP A 252 10.14 -15.21 -7.70
C TRP A 252 10.24 -16.71 -7.48
N ASN A 253 11.03 -17.12 -6.49
CA ASN A 253 11.08 -18.49 -6.01
C ASN A 253 9.93 -18.74 -5.03
N ILE A 254 8.90 -19.47 -5.48
CA ILE A 254 7.69 -19.68 -4.68
C ILE A 254 7.94 -20.55 -3.44
N ALA A 255 9.06 -21.26 -3.37
CA ALA A 255 9.41 -22.14 -2.26
C ALA A 255 10.20 -21.44 -1.16
N THR A 256 11.06 -20.48 -1.50
CA THR A 256 11.90 -19.74 -0.54
C THR A 256 11.44 -18.29 -0.34
N ASN A 257 10.49 -17.83 -1.16
CA ASN A 257 10.02 -16.46 -1.29
C ASN A 257 11.05 -15.46 -1.87
N VAL A 258 12.27 -15.91 -2.19
CA VAL A 258 13.32 -15.04 -2.74
C VAL A 258 12.89 -14.45 -4.08
N VAL A 259 13.20 -13.17 -4.27
CA VAL A 259 13.04 -12.43 -5.51
C VAL A 259 14.41 -12.05 -6.05
N ASP A 260 14.63 -12.30 -7.34
CA ASP A 260 15.85 -11.96 -8.06
C ASP A 260 15.56 -11.52 -9.51
N GLU A 261 16.61 -11.22 -10.28
CA GLU A 261 16.52 -10.81 -11.70
C GLU A 261 15.56 -9.64 -11.95
N VAL A 262 15.65 -8.62 -11.09
CA VAL A 262 14.78 -7.44 -11.16
C VAL A 262 15.12 -6.60 -12.40
N LYS A 263 14.09 -6.24 -13.16
CA LYS A 263 14.13 -5.34 -14.32
C LYS A 263 13.08 -4.25 -14.14
N VAL A 264 13.41 -3.05 -14.59
CA VAL A 264 12.54 -1.87 -14.48
C VAL A 264 12.36 -1.25 -15.85
N TRP A 265 11.13 -0.85 -16.16
CA TRP A 265 10.84 0.06 -17.25
C TRP A 265 10.11 1.27 -16.71
N VAL A 266 10.40 2.46 -17.22
CA VAL A 266 9.69 3.69 -16.84
C VAL A 266 8.98 4.27 -18.04
N SER A 267 7.86 4.96 -17.80
CA SER A 267 7.12 5.63 -18.86
C SER A 267 7.99 6.71 -19.49
N ASP A 268 8.06 6.74 -20.81
CA ASP A 268 8.75 7.79 -21.58
C ASP A 268 7.94 9.11 -21.65
N GLY A 269 6.78 9.17 -20.99
CA GLY A 269 5.87 10.31 -20.97
C GLY A 269 4.83 10.32 -22.09
N GLU A 270 4.92 9.41 -23.07
CA GLU A 270 3.91 9.30 -24.11
C GLU A 270 2.58 8.73 -23.58
N ILE A 271 1.48 9.14 -24.22
CA ILE A 271 0.17 8.61 -23.92
C ILE A 271 0.03 7.22 -24.55
N ARG A 272 -0.23 6.20 -23.74
CA ARG A 272 -0.45 4.81 -24.22
C ARG A 272 -1.77 4.72 -24.97
N SER A 273 -1.85 3.85 -25.98
CA SER A 273 -3.10 3.62 -26.72
C SER A 273 -4.25 3.17 -25.80
N ALA A 274 -5.46 3.64 -26.08
CA ALA A 274 -6.66 3.20 -25.38
C ALA A 274 -6.81 1.66 -25.43
N GLY A 275 -7.30 1.07 -24.34
CA GLY A 275 -7.51 -0.37 -24.21
C GLY A 275 -6.23 -1.20 -24.03
N TRP A 276 -5.05 -0.58 -23.96
CA TRP A 276 -3.82 -1.33 -23.73
C TRP A 276 -3.88 -2.06 -22.38
N LEU A 277 -3.83 -3.39 -22.42
CA LEU A 277 -3.95 -4.29 -21.27
C LEU A 277 -5.29 -4.21 -20.52
N SER A 278 -6.37 -3.70 -21.13
CA SER A 278 -7.70 -3.65 -20.49
C SER A 278 -8.22 -5.02 -20.04
N ASP A 279 -7.86 -6.06 -20.78
CA ASP A 279 -8.28 -7.44 -20.51
C ASP A 279 -7.28 -8.22 -19.63
N ALA A 280 -6.15 -7.60 -19.26
CA ALA A 280 -5.07 -8.26 -18.51
C ALA A 280 -5.35 -8.28 -17.00
N THR A 281 -6.58 -8.65 -16.63
CA THR A 281 -6.99 -8.82 -15.24
C THR A 281 -6.94 -10.30 -14.83
N PHE A 282 -6.91 -10.55 -13.52
CA PHE A 282 -6.86 -11.90 -13.00
C PHE A 282 -8.24 -12.57 -12.98
N ARG A 283 -8.27 -13.90 -13.07
CA ARG A 283 -9.50 -14.67 -12.84
C ARG A 283 -9.86 -14.63 -11.36
N ALA A 284 -11.05 -14.14 -11.05
CA ALA A 284 -11.60 -14.16 -9.71
C ALA A 284 -12.31 -15.49 -9.43
N ASP A 285 -12.04 -16.09 -8.26
CA ASP A 285 -12.67 -17.33 -7.79
C ASP A 285 -13.55 -17.09 -6.53
N THR A 286 -13.60 -15.85 -6.01
CA THR A 286 -14.43 -15.47 -4.85
C THR A 286 -15.05 -14.07 -5.04
N PRO A 287 -16.16 -13.73 -4.35
CA PRO A 287 -16.77 -12.40 -4.44
C PRO A 287 -15.82 -11.25 -4.05
N GLN A 288 -14.91 -11.51 -3.11
CA GLN A 288 -13.86 -10.56 -2.76
C GLN A 288 -12.91 -10.32 -3.94
N GLN A 289 -12.46 -11.41 -4.57
CA GLN A 289 -11.59 -11.35 -5.73
C GLN A 289 -12.27 -10.69 -6.93
N GLU A 290 -13.58 -10.88 -7.10
CA GLU A 290 -14.36 -10.19 -8.13
C GLU A 290 -14.34 -8.69 -7.89
N LEU A 291 -14.58 -8.23 -6.66
CA LEU A 291 -14.54 -6.80 -6.34
C LEU A 291 -13.14 -6.22 -6.58
N MET A 292 -12.09 -6.92 -6.16
CA MET A 292 -10.69 -6.50 -6.40
C MET A 292 -10.37 -6.41 -7.89
N ARG A 293 -10.82 -7.37 -8.71
CA ARG A 293 -10.65 -7.36 -10.17
C ARG A 293 -11.39 -6.17 -10.79
N ASP A 294 -12.64 -5.95 -10.38
CA ASP A 294 -13.47 -4.86 -10.89
C ASP A 294 -12.88 -3.49 -10.53
N VAL A 295 -12.27 -3.35 -9.34
CA VAL A 295 -11.49 -2.16 -8.95
C VAL A 295 -10.29 -1.96 -9.86
N SER A 296 -9.47 -2.99 -10.08
CA SER A 296 -8.32 -2.90 -10.99
C SER A 296 -8.76 -2.50 -12.40
N ALA A 297 -9.85 -3.07 -12.91
CA ALA A 297 -10.40 -2.73 -14.23
C ALA A 297 -10.85 -1.27 -14.29
N CYS A 298 -11.61 -0.79 -13.30
CA CYS A 298 -12.02 0.61 -13.23
C CYS A 298 -10.81 1.55 -13.18
N LEU A 299 -9.89 1.36 -12.23
CA LEU A 299 -8.74 2.25 -12.06
C LEU A 299 -7.88 2.32 -13.33
N TRP A 300 -7.67 1.18 -13.99
CA TRP A 300 -6.90 1.10 -15.22
C TRP A 300 -7.57 1.86 -16.37
N SER A 301 -8.89 1.85 -16.41
CA SER A 301 -9.70 2.45 -17.47
C SER A 301 -9.89 3.97 -17.32
N LEU A 302 -9.70 4.50 -16.11
CA LEU A 302 -9.71 5.95 -15.86
C LEU A 302 -8.60 6.69 -16.63
N TYR A 303 -7.47 6.03 -16.89
CA TYR A 303 -6.42 6.56 -17.76
C TYR A 303 -6.95 6.80 -19.19
N ASP A 304 -7.64 5.80 -19.75
CA ASP A 304 -8.16 5.89 -21.12
C ASP A 304 -9.28 6.93 -21.23
N ARG A 305 -10.10 7.06 -20.19
CA ARG A 305 -11.11 8.13 -20.09
C ARG A 305 -10.47 9.51 -20.09
N LYS A 306 -9.42 9.72 -19.28
CA LYS A 306 -8.73 11.01 -19.18
C LYS A 306 -8.03 11.40 -20.47
N HIS A 307 -7.29 10.47 -21.08
CA HIS A 307 -6.38 10.79 -22.17
C HIS A 307 -6.95 10.55 -23.57
N HIS A 308 -7.95 9.68 -23.72
CA HIS A 308 -8.57 9.34 -25.01
C HIS A 308 -10.06 9.66 -25.07
N HIS A 309 -10.63 10.21 -24.00
CA HIS A 309 -12.08 10.48 -23.90
C HIS A 309 -12.95 9.25 -24.23
N THR A 310 -12.43 8.05 -23.93
CA THR A 310 -13.13 6.80 -24.19
C THR A 310 -14.05 6.47 -23.03
N ASP A 311 -15.31 6.13 -23.34
CA ASP A 311 -16.20 5.57 -22.33
C ASP A 311 -15.81 4.12 -22.04
N THR A 312 -15.39 3.89 -20.81
CA THR A 312 -14.89 2.58 -20.35
C THR A 312 -15.83 1.92 -19.36
N GLY A 313 -17.01 2.51 -19.09
CA GLY A 313 -17.96 2.03 -18.09
C GLY A 313 -17.54 2.33 -16.63
N CYS A 314 -16.35 2.90 -16.39
CA CYS A 314 -16.02 3.53 -15.11
C CYS A 314 -15.92 5.04 -15.27
N GLU A 315 -16.81 5.77 -14.57
CA GLU A 315 -16.87 7.24 -14.68
C GLU A 315 -15.86 7.95 -13.78
N SER A 316 -15.71 7.44 -12.57
CA SER A 316 -14.78 7.89 -11.53
C SER A 316 -14.63 6.79 -10.48
N ALA A 317 -13.59 6.86 -9.65
CA ALA A 317 -13.43 5.92 -8.54
C ALA A 317 -14.54 6.12 -7.49
N LEU A 318 -15.01 7.35 -7.27
CA LEU A 318 -16.16 7.66 -6.42
C LEU A 318 -17.46 7.05 -6.95
N GLY A 319 -17.75 7.20 -8.25
CA GLY A 319 -18.92 6.58 -8.87
C GLY A 319 -18.90 5.06 -8.76
N PHE A 320 -17.72 4.45 -8.93
CA PHE A 320 -17.54 3.01 -8.71
C PHE A 320 -17.80 2.60 -7.26
N LEU A 321 -17.27 3.35 -6.29
CA LEU A 321 -17.50 3.13 -4.86
C LEU A 321 -18.98 3.18 -4.51
N GLU A 322 -19.70 4.18 -5.01
CA GLU A 322 -21.14 4.33 -4.78
C GLU A 322 -21.94 3.17 -5.37
N ALA A 323 -21.63 2.78 -6.61
CA ALA A 323 -22.30 1.67 -7.29
C ALA A 323 -22.04 0.31 -6.61
N ASN A 324 -20.90 0.16 -5.91
CA ASN A 324 -20.50 -1.09 -5.25
C ASN A 324 -20.58 -1.03 -3.72
N ARG A 325 -21.25 -0.01 -3.16
CA ARG A 325 -21.27 0.29 -1.72
C ARG A 325 -21.64 -0.90 -0.85
N ASP A 326 -22.62 -1.70 -1.26
CA ASP A 326 -23.04 -2.91 -0.53
C ASP A 326 -21.99 -4.02 -0.53
N ARG A 327 -21.25 -4.18 -1.64
CA ARG A 327 -20.16 -5.16 -1.74
C ARG A 327 -19.00 -4.77 -0.81
N TYR A 328 -18.66 -3.48 -0.78
CA TYR A 328 -17.66 -2.94 0.15
C TYR A 328 -18.08 -3.10 1.61
N ALA A 329 -19.28 -2.64 1.98
CA ALA A 329 -19.78 -2.74 3.35
C ALA A 329 -19.79 -4.20 3.83
N THR A 330 -20.28 -5.14 3.02
CA THR A 330 -20.29 -6.57 3.36
C THR A 330 -18.87 -7.10 3.60
N LEU A 331 -17.92 -6.78 2.72
CA LEU A 331 -16.55 -7.26 2.83
C LEU A 331 -15.80 -6.64 4.02
N ARG A 332 -15.99 -5.34 4.26
CA ARG A 332 -15.41 -4.60 5.39
C ARG A 332 -15.95 -5.16 6.71
N ASP A 333 -17.26 -5.36 6.82
CA ASP A 333 -17.90 -5.96 8.00
C ASP A 333 -17.33 -7.35 8.30
N GLN A 334 -17.24 -8.21 7.27
CA GLN A 334 -16.66 -9.56 7.40
C GLN A 334 -15.20 -9.54 7.85
N ARG A 335 -14.41 -8.55 7.43
CA ARG A 335 -12.98 -8.45 7.80
C ARG A 335 -12.79 -7.83 9.18
N ILE A 336 -13.51 -6.77 9.50
CA ILE A 336 -13.43 -6.07 10.79
C ILE A 336 -14.01 -6.95 11.89
N GLY A 337 -15.12 -7.66 11.63
CA GLY A 337 -15.73 -8.59 12.58
C GLY A 337 -14.83 -9.76 12.98
N LYS A 338 -13.72 -10.00 12.25
CA LYS A 338 -12.67 -10.98 12.61
C LYS A 338 -11.59 -10.41 13.54
N LEU A 339 -11.63 -9.13 13.88
CA LEU A 339 -10.72 -8.52 14.85
C LEU A 339 -11.15 -8.86 16.29
N PRO A 340 -10.19 -9.02 17.22
CA PRO A 340 -10.52 -9.23 18.62
C PRO A 340 -11.14 -7.97 19.23
N ARG A 341 -11.91 -8.14 20.31
CA ARG A 341 -12.34 -7.01 21.15
C ARG A 341 -11.21 -6.56 22.07
N LEU A 342 -11.27 -5.30 22.49
CA LEU A 342 -10.38 -4.78 23.53
C LEU A 342 -10.57 -5.57 24.84
N PRO A 343 -9.49 -5.90 25.57
CA PRO A 343 -9.58 -6.41 26.93
C PRO A 343 -10.33 -5.42 27.83
N GLU A 344 -11.16 -5.90 28.76
CA GLU A 344 -12.00 -5.04 29.62
C GLU A 344 -11.18 -4.07 30.49
N ASP A 345 -9.97 -4.48 30.90
CA ASP A 345 -9.06 -3.74 31.77
C ASP A 345 -8.13 -2.77 31.02
N TRP A 346 -8.26 -2.63 29.69
CA TRP A 346 -7.21 -1.98 28.92
C TRP A 346 -7.05 -0.48 29.23
N GLU A 347 -8.13 0.22 29.54
CA GLU A 347 -8.10 1.64 29.89
C GLU A 347 -7.37 1.87 31.22
N GLU A 348 -7.25 0.86 32.08
CA GLU A 348 -6.46 0.96 33.30
C GLU A 348 -4.97 1.11 33.00
N GLN A 349 -4.51 0.66 31.83
CA GLN A 349 -3.11 0.69 31.41
C GLN A 349 -2.77 1.93 30.57
N TYR A 350 -3.77 2.72 30.17
CA TYR A 350 -3.61 3.86 29.27
C TYR A 350 -4.20 5.15 29.87
N VAL A 351 -3.68 6.30 29.47
CA VAL A 351 -4.21 7.62 29.78
C VAL A 351 -4.68 8.26 28.50
N ARG A 352 -5.91 8.75 28.48
CA ARG A 352 -6.44 9.52 27.36
C ARG A 352 -5.64 10.83 27.23
N LYS A 353 -5.22 11.15 26.01
CA LYS A 353 -4.58 12.43 25.70
C LYS A 353 -5.59 13.36 25.07
N GLU A 354 -5.62 14.61 25.53
CA GLU A 354 -6.59 15.63 25.11
C GLU A 354 -6.22 16.32 23.78
N ALA A 355 -5.13 15.93 23.12
CA ALA A 355 -4.71 16.59 21.89
C ALA A 355 -5.57 16.13 20.70
N PRO A 356 -6.29 17.04 20.01
CA PRO A 356 -6.84 16.74 18.70
C PRO A 356 -5.68 16.83 17.71
N ILE A 357 -4.87 15.78 17.59
CA ILE A 357 -3.98 15.64 16.44
C ILE A 357 -4.80 15.04 15.29
N ILE A 358 -5.90 15.70 14.95
CA ILE A 358 -6.82 15.22 13.93
C ILE A 358 -6.26 15.59 12.56
N ASP A 359 -5.77 16.83 12.42
CA ASP A 359 -5.26 17.34 11.14
C ASP A 359 -3.94 16.65 10.72
N ASP A 360 -3.03 16.34 11.66
CA ASP A 360 -1.74 15.70 11.30
C ASP A 360 -1.82 14.16 11.17
N LEU A 361 -2.79 13.49 11.81
CA LEU A 361 -2.94 12.02 11.76
C LEU A 361 -3.71 11.53 10.53
N PHE A 362 -4.43 12.40 9.80
CA PHE A 362 -5.41 12.00 8.80
C PHE A 362 -5.32 12.76 7.46
N LEU A 363 -4.11 12.89 6.91
CA LEU A 363 -3.89 13.53 5.61
C LEU A 363 -4.56 12.88 4.37
N PRO A 364 -5.06 11.62 4.37
CA PRO A 364 -5.88 11.08 3.30
C PRO A 364 -7.36 11.04 3.71
N VAL A 365 -7.80 11.87 4.66
CA VAL A 365 -9.19 11.89 5.09
C VAL A 365 -9.76 13.26 4.75
N GLU A 366 -10.69 13.27 3.81
CA GLU A 366 -11.32 14.48 3.34
C GLU A 366 -12.29 14.98 4.40
N ARG A 367 -12.19 16.26 4.74
CA ARG A 367 -13.21 16.90 5.57
C ARG A 367 -14.45 17.11 4.72
N THR A 368 -15.57 16.52 5.12
CA THR A 368 -16.85 16.76 4.47
C THR A 368 -17.30 18.20 4.74
N GLY A 369 -18.16 18.75 3.88
CA GLY A 369 -18.75 20.08 4.09
C GLY A 369 -19.54 20.22 5.41
N GLU A 370 -19.88 19.10 6.05
CA GLU A 370 -20.57 19.01 7.34
C GLU A 370 -19.60 18.91 8.54
N GLY A 371 -18.29 18.97 8.29
CA GLY A 371 -17.26 18.93 9.31
C GLY A 371 -16.88 17.52 9.80
N ALA A 372 -17.45 16.47 9.20
CA ALA A 372 -17.05 15.09 9.46
C ALA A 372 -15.81 14.72 8.62
N TYR A 373 -15.14 13.65 9.01
CA TYR A 373 -13.98 13.10 8.31
C TYR A 373 -14.41 11.91 7.45
N ARG A 374 -13.91 11.76 6.22
CA ARG A 374 -14.11 10.56 5.39
C ARG A 374 -12.82 10.10 4.75
N LEU A 375 -12.61 8.79 4.57
CA LEU A 375 -11.47 8.32 3.78
C LEU A 375 -11.48 8.97 2.38
N SER A 376 -10.31 9.37 1.88
CA SER A 376 -10.18 9.90 0.53
C SER A 376 -10.61 8.86 -0.50
N GLU A 377 -10.96 9.32 -1.69
CA GLU A 377 -11.34 8.42 -2.79
C GLU A 377 -10.26 7.37 -3.09
N SER A 378 -8.99 7.79 -3.13
CA SER A 378 -7.84 6.92 -3.41
C SER A 378 -7.63 5.84 -2.35
N MET A 379 -7.92 6.16 -1.09
CA MET A 379 -7.85 5.21 0.01
C MET A 379 -9.07 4.31 0.07
N SER A 380 -10.27 4.89 -0.09
CA SER A 380 -11.56 4.18 -0.01
C SER A 380 -11.67 3.06 -1.03
N ILE A 381 -11.25 3.32 -2.29
CA ILE A 381 -11.36 2.33 -3.39
C ILE A 381 -10.46 1.11 -3.20
N SER A 382 -9.39 1.24 -2.39
CA SER A 382 -8.48 0.14 -2.07
C SER A 382 -8.68 -0.41 -0.65
N GLU A 383 -9.55 0.20 0.16
CA GLU A 383 -9.81 -0.21 1.54
C GLU A 383 -10.98 -1.21 1.60
N PHE A 384 -10.62 -2.50 1.67
CA PHE A 384 -11.56 -3.60 1.78
C PHE A 384 -11.82 -4.05 3.22
N GLY A 385 -11.05 -3.56 4.19
CA GLY A 385 -11.07 -4.10 5.54
C GLY A 385 -10.84 -3.04 6.59
N TYR A 386 -9.59 -2.62 6.75
CA TYR A 386 -9.13 -1.59 7.71
C TYR A 386 -7.61 -1.35 7.56
N GLN A 387 -6.93 -2.09 6.67
CA GLN A 387 -5.48 -2.20 6.67
C GLN A 387 -4.80 -0.89 6.26
N ASN A 388 -5.31 -0.20 5.25
CA ASN A 388 -4.76 1.07 4.82
C ASN A 388 -4.96 2.12 5.92
N ILE A 389 -6.13 2.12 6.58
CA ILE A 389 -6.41 3.03 7.71
C ILE A 389 -5.43 2.80 8.85
N LEU A 390 -5.23 1.54 9.24
CA LEU A 390 -4.30 1.23 10.33
C LEU A 390 -2.86 1.56 9.98
N ASN A 391 -2.42 1.25 8.77
CA ASN A 391 -1.08 1.60 8.31
C ASN A 391 -0.88 3.12 8.34
N HIS A 392 -1.87 3.88 7.87
CA HIS A 392 -1.82 5.33 7.90
C HIS A 392 -1.68 5.87 9.34
N VAL A 393 -2.56 5.42 10.24
CA VAL A 393 -2.51 5.81 11.65
C VAL A 393 -1.16 5.45 12.28
N GLN A 394 -0.61 4.27 11.99
CA GLN A 394 0.68 3.86 12.53
C GLN A 394 1.86 4.71 12.02
N VAL A 395 1.87 5.06 10.73
CA VAL A 395 2.86 5.97 10.15
C VAL A 395 2.85 7.32 10.85
N ARG A 396 1.66 7.81 11.23
CA ARG A 396 1.52 9.12 11.86
C ARG A 396 1.77 9.10 13.37
N LEU A 397 1.61 7.95 14.00
CA LEU A 397 2.04 7.70 15.38
C LEU A 397 3.55 7.44 15.51
N SER A 398 4.25 7.27 14.38
CA SER A 398 5.70 7.09 14.35
C SER A 398 6.43 8.43 14.47
N GLU A 399 7.33 8.54 15.44
CA GLU A 399 8.14 9.73 15.74
C GLU A 399 9.63 9.54 15.35
N GLY A 400 10.07 8.35 14.89
CA GLY A 400 11.45 8.12 14.46
C GLY A 400 11.80 6.72 13.90
N PRO A 401 13.08 6.44 13.62
CA PRO A 401 13.53 5.20 12.94
C PRO A 401 13.22 3.90 13.71
N VAL A 402 13.10 3.97 15.04
CA VAL A 402 12.71 2.84 15.90
C VAL A 402 11.30 2.34 15.55
N ASP A 403 10.47 3.20 14.97
CA ASP A 403 9.09 2.91 14.62
C ASP A 403 8.94 2.09 13.34
N ASN A 404 9.92 2.12 12.44
CA ASN A 404 9.93 1.23 11.28
C ASN A 404 10.01 -0.24 11.73
N ILE A 405 10.81 -0.55 12.75
CA ILE A 405 10.87 -1.91 13.32
C ILE A 405 9.53 -2.29 13.96
N GLN A 406 8.86 -1.35 14.64
CA GLN A 406 7.55 -1.58 15.25
C GLN A 406 6.47 -1.89 14.20
N PHE A 407 6.54 -1.23 13.05
CA PHE A 407 5.65 -1.42 11.93
C PHE A 407 5.83 -2.82 11.31
N ILE A 408 7.08 -3.19 11.02
CA ILE A 408 7.45 -4.53 10.51
C ILE A 408 7.02 -5.62 11.48
N LYS A 409 7.29 -5.42 12.77
CA LYS A 409 6.88 -6.34 13.83
C LYS A 409 5.36 -6.51 13.85
N SER A 410 4.61 -5.41 13.74
CA SER A 410 3.15 -5.44 13.71
C SER A 410 2.61 -6.22 12.52
N TRP A 411 3.23 -6.13 11.35
CA TRP A 411 2.81 -6.94 10.21
C TRP A 411 3.20 -8.43 10.36
N ILE A 412 4.43 -8.73 10.77
CA ILE A 412 4.89 -10.12 10.99
C ILE A 412 4.03 -10.80 12.04
N ALA A 413 3.87 -10.17 13.20
CA ALA A 413 3.15 -10.72 14.34
C ALA A 413 1.62 -10.53 14.29
N GLY A 414 1.13 -9.71 13.36
CA GLY A 414 -0.27 -9.25 13.29
C GLY A 414 -0.51 -7.98 14.10
N TYR A 415 -1.27 -7.03 13.53
CA TYR A 415 -1.53 -5.73 14.13
C TYR A 415 -2.19 -5.85 15.50
N LYS A 416 -1.80 -4.97 16.44
CA LYS A 416 -2.52 -4.77 17.71
C LYS A 416 -3.80 -3.96 17.49
N ALA A 417 -4.65 -4.45 16.61
CA ALA A 417 -5.93 -3.87 16.28
C ALA A 417 -7.07 -4.62 16.98
N TYR A 418 -8.10 -3.87 17.32
CA TYR A 418 -9.30 -4.33 17.99
C TYR A 418 -10.51 -3.68 17.36
N ALA A 419 -11.64 -4.39 17.35
CA ALA A 419 -12.89 -3.88 16.83
C ALA A 419 -14.05 -4.20 17.76
N THR A 420 -14.95 -3.24 17.93
CA THR A 420 -16.21 -3.40 18.65
C THR A 420 -17.34 -2.79 17.81
N PRO A 421 -18.43 -3.53 17.53
CA PRO A 421 -19.56 -2.96 16.82
C PRO A 421 -20.24 -1.92 17.71
N VAL A 422 -20.54 -0.74 17.16
CA VAL A 422 -21.20 0.36 17.87
C VAL A 422 -22.67 0.42 17.48
N GLU A 423 -22.94 0.44 16.17
CA GLU A 423 -24.27 0.41 15.58
C GLU A 423 -24.20 -0.23 14.18
N LYS A 424 -25.31 -0.20 13.42
CA LYS A 424 -25.34 -0.78 12.07
C LYS A 424 -24.31 -0.07 11.17
N ASP A 425 -23.46 -0.85 10.52
CA ASP A 425 -22.39 -0.38 9.64
C ASP A 425 -21.35 0.53 10.33
N VAL A 426 -21.34 0.65 11.67
CA VAL A 426 -20.37 1.47 12.40
C VAL A 426 -19.60 0.64 13.40
N TRP A 427 -18.29 0.67 13.23
CA TRP A 427 -17.34 -0.07 14.06
C TRP A 427 -16.43 0.90 14.81
N ARG A 428 -16.20 0.66 16.10
CA ARG A 428 -15.10 1.30 16.82
C ARG A 428 -13.85 0.45 16.61
N LEU A 429 -12.85 1.05 15.97
CA LEU A 429 -11.54 0.47 15.79
C LEU A 429 -10.57 1.09 16.79
N THR A 430 -9.75 0.25 17.40
CA THR A 430 -8.65 0.70 18.26
C THR A 430 -7.38 0.02 17.84
N VAL A 431 -6.35 0.80 17.50
CA VAL A 431 -5.02 0.33 17.15
C VAL A 431 -4.01 0.74 18.20
N ARG A 432 -3.13 -0.18 18.58
CA ARG A 432 -1.99 0.11 19.47
C ARG A 432 -0.69 0.09 18.69
N PHE A 433 0.18 1.05 18.98
CA PHE A 433 1.49 1.18 18.36
C PHE A 433 2.49 1.75 19.38
N GLY A 434 3.54 0.99 19.71
CA GLY A 434 4.48 1.37 20.77
C GLY A 434 3.76 1.61 22.12
N SER A 435 4.01 2.77 22.73
CA SER A 435 3.29 3.26 23.91
C SER A 435 1.95 3.92 23.57
N GLY A 436 1.67 4.22 22.31
CA GLY A 436 0.44 4.85 21.86
C GLY A 436 -0.70 3.87 21.58
N ALA A 437 -1.92 4.37 21.68
CA ALA A 437 -3.08 3.77 21.03
C ALA A 437 -4.00 4.85 20.46
N PHE A 438 -4.69 4.51 19.39
CA PHE A 438 -5.62 5.40 18.70
C PHE A 438 -6.92 4.66 18.47
N SER A 439 -8.03 5.29 18.85
CA SER A 439 -9.38 4.76 18.68
C SER A 439 -10.23 5.72 17.87
N PHE A 440 -11.08 5.20 16.99
CA PHE A 440 -12.01 5.96 16.16
C PHE A 440 -13.22 5.10 15.82
N THR A 441 -14.35 5.73 15.52
CA THR A 441 -15.48 5.07 14.84
C THR A 441 -15.35 5.22 13.35
N TRP A 442 -15.75 4.18 12.61
CA TRP A 442 -15.78 4.19 11.16
C TRP A 442 -17.09 3.58 10.66
N ASN A 443 -17.79 4.35 9.85
CA ASN A 443 -18.93 3.88 9.09
C ASN A 443 -18.42 3.19 7.81
N ILE A 444 -18.43 1.86 7.82
CA ILE A 444 -17.84 1.03 6.76
C ILE A 444 -18.59 1.11 5.43
N ARG A 445 -19.78 1.72 5.43
CA ARG A 445 -20.62 1.93 4.25
C ARG A 445 -20.42 3.30 3.62
N THR A 446 -20.18 4.34 4.42
CA THR A 446 -20.05 5.73 3.95
C THR A 446 -18.64 6.29 4.03
N ASP A 447 -17.71 5.51 4.61
CA ASP A 447 -16.33 5.89 4.89
C ASP A 447 -16.15 7.04 5.88
N ILE A 448 -17.22 7.44 6.57
CA ILE A 448 -17.18 8.48 7.61
C ILE A 448 -16.41 7.97 8.84
N ILE A 449 -15.49 8.78 9.34
CA ILE A 449 -14.69 8.59 10.55
C ILE A 449 -15.12 9.61 11.61
N GLY A 450 -15.20 9.17 12.88
CA GLY A 450 -15.53 10.03 14.00
C GLY A 450 -15.08 9.51 15.37
N GLU A 451 -15.50 10.18 16.44
CA GLU A 451 -15.24 9.82 17.85
C GLU A 451 -13.79 9.40 18.16
N GLU A 452 -12.85 10.27 17.78
CA GLU A 452 -11.42 9.98 17.83
C GLU A 452 -10.82 10.18 19.21
N GLN A 453 -9.94 9.26 19.62
CA GLN A 453 -9.30 9.28 20.93
C GLN A 453 -7.87 8.75 20.84
N ARG A 454 -6.91 9.59 21.22
CA ARG A 454 -5.52 9.19 21.45
C ARG A 454 -5.33 8.76 22.91
N TRP A 455 -4.56 7.71 23.08
CA TRP A 455 -4.21 7.11 24.37
C TRP A 455 -2.71 6.91 24.43
N GLU A 456 -2.13 7.06 25.62
CA GLU A 456 -0.73 6.73 25.88
C GLU A 456 -0.65 5.79 27.07
N LYS A 457 0.18 4.76 26.97
CA LYS A 457 0.39 3.79 28.05
C LYS A 457 0.93 4.52 29.27
N LYS A 458 0.37 4.24 30.45
CA LYS A 458 0.88 4.76 31.73
C LYS A 458 2.35 4.37 31.86
N ALA A 459 3.21 5.33 32.22
CA ALA A 459 4.59 5.02 32.58
C ALA A 459 4.56 4.05 33.77
N GLY A 460 5.22 2.90 33.59
CA GLY A 460 5.34 1.86 34.61
C GLY A 460 6.49 2.11 35.56
#